data_AF-A0A354FLB0-F1
#
_entry.id   AF-A0A354FLB0-F1
#
_cell.length_a   1.000
_cell.length_b   1.000
_cell.length_c   1.000
_cell.angle_alpha   90.00
_cell.angle_beta   90.00
_cell.angle_gamma   90.00
#
_symmetry.space_group_name_H-M   'P 1'
#
loop_
_entity.id
_entity.type
_entity.pdbx_description
1 polymer ?
#
loop_
_entity_poly.entity_id
_entity_poly.type
_entity_poly.pdbx_seq_one_letter_code
_entity_poly.pdbx_strand_id
1 'polypeptide(L)' 'PAGALTRRQSGRITLFEGDCFDLTPELAGTFPAIYDRAALIALPPEGRPRYASRLLSLLAP' A
#
# COMPACT_ATOMS: atom_id res chain seq x y z
N PRO A 1 14.72 -9.56 -3.63
CA PRO A 1 14.11 -8.27 -4.02
C PRO A 1 12.74 -8.52 -4.70
N ALA A 2 11.69 -7.81 -4.29
CA ALA A 2 10.47 -7.76 -5.08
C ALA A 2 10.75 -7.01 -6.40
N GLY A 3 10.19 -7.47 -7.51
CA GLY A 3 10.25 -6.76 -8.80
C GLY A 3 9.30 -5.56 -8.82
N ALA A 4 9.27 -4.82 -9.94
CA ALA A 4 8.37 -3.69 -10.12
C ALA A 4 6.89 -4.09 -9.92
N LEU A 5 6.08 -3.17 -9.37
CA LEU A 5 4.65 -3.39 -9.16
C LEU A 5 3.92 -3.69 -10.47
N THR A 6 3.16 -4.79 -10.48
CA THR A 6 2.28 -5.12 -11.61
C THR A 6 0.84 -4.72 -11.27
N ARG A 7 0.27 -3.81 -12.05
CA ARG A 7 -1.13 -3.37 -11.89
C ARG A 7 -2.07 -4.31 -12.66
N ARG A 8 -3.05 -4.91 -11.96
CA ARG A 8 -4.13 -5.70 -12.55
C ARG A 8 -5.47 -5.07 -12.21
N GLN A 9 -6.41 -5.04 -13.17
CA GLN A 9 -7.71 -4.38 -12.98
C GLN A 9 -8.85 -5.28 -13.43
N SER A 10 -9.93 -5.29 -12.64
CA SER A 10 -11.21 -5.90 -12.99
C SER A 10 -12.34 -5.02 -12.48
N GLY A 11 -13.09 -4.41 -13.42
CA GLY A 11 -14.14 -3.45 -13.09
C GLY A 11 -13.62 -2.31 -12.20
N ARG A 12 -14.20 -2.19 -10.99
CA ARG A 12 -13.88 -1.15 -10.00
C ARG A 12 -12.71 -1.52 -9.07
N ILE A 13 -12.13 -2.72 -9.22
CA ILE A 13 -11.08 -3.22 -8.35
C ILE A 13 -9.76 -3.18 -9.12
N THR A 14 -8.75 -2.54 -8.51
CA THR A 14 -7.36 -2.60 -8.97
C THR A 14 -6.52 -3.30 -7.92
N LEU A 15 -5.70 -4.26 -8.34
CA LEU A 15 -4.75 -5.00 -7.52
C LEU A 15 -3.34 -4.63 -7.96
N PHE A 16 -2.50 -4.25 -7.01
CA PHE A 16 -1.06 -4.06 -7.22
C PHE A 16 -0.33 -5.29 -6.68
N GLU A 17 0.30 -6.05 -7.56
CA GLU A 17 1.08 -7.24 -7.24
C GLU A 17 2.57 -6.85 -7.08
N GLY A 18 3.11 -7.03 -5.87
CA GLY A 18 4.51 -6.73 -5.52
C GLY A 18 4.65 -6.30 -4.06
N ASP A 19 5.70 -5.55 -3.74
CA ASP A 19 5.94 -5.03 -2.38
C ASP A 19 5.10 -3.77 -2.12
N CYS A 20 4.30 -3.77 -1.06
CA CYS A 20 3.46 -2.64 -0.67
C CYS A 20 4.26 -1.37 -0.34
N PHE A 21 5.54 -1.49 0.02
CA PHE A 21 6.39 -0.33 0.31
C PHE A 21 6.74 0.47 -0.96
N ASP A 22 6.67 -0.17 -2.14
CA ASP A 22 6.91 0.45 -3.44
C ASP A 22 5.66 1.17 -3.98
N LEU A 23 4.49 1.01 -3.33
CA LEU A 23 3.27 1.71 -3.71
C LEU A 23 3.36 3.17 -3.29
N THR A 24 3.48 4.10 -4.23
CA THR A 24 3.55 5.53 -3.93
C THR A 24 2.33 6.30 -4.45
N PRO A 25 2.05 7.51 -3.95
CA PRO A 25 0.99 8.36 -4.48
C PRO A 25 1.14 8.65 -5.97
N GLU A 26 2.37 8.73 -6.49
CA GLU A 26 2.63 8.94 -7.92
C GLU A 26 2.19 7.73 -8.77
N LEU A 27 2.27 6.53 -8.21
CA LEU A 27 1.88 5.29 -8.90
C LEU A 27 0.40 4.94 -8.74
N ALA A 28 -0.16 5.19 -7.56
CA ALA A 28 -1.50 4.72 -7.17
C ALA A 28 -2.53 5.85 -7.00
N GLY A 29 -2.10 7.10 -6.92
CA GLY A 29 -2.90 8.21 -6.42
C GLY A 29 -3.05 8.19 -4.90
N THR A 30 -3.90 9.07 -4.39
CA THR A 30 -4.32 9.11 -2.99
C THR A 30 -5.75 8.61 -2.82
N PHE A 31 -6.09 8.20 -1.60
CA PHE A 31 -7.36 7.59 -1.25
C PHE A 31 -8.01 8.33 -0.09
N PRO A 32 -9.36 8.47 -0.08
CA PRO A 32 -10.06 9.14 1.01
C PRO A 32 -10.08 8.31 2.31
N ALA A 33 -9.83 7.00 2.22
CA ALA A 33 -9.84 6.10 3.36
C ALA A 33 -8.94 4.88 3.12
N ILE A 34 -8.46 4.28 4.20
CA ILE A 34 -7.71 3.03 4.21
C ILE A 34 -8.43 2.03 5.10
N TYR A 35 -8.58 0.81 4.59
CA TYR A 35 -9.01 -0.34 5.37
C TYR A 35 -7.81 -1.26 5.59
N ASP A 36 -7.31 -1.31 6.82
CA ASP A 36 -6.24 -2.23 7.23
C ASP A 36 -6.83 -3.31 8.12
N ARG A 37 -6.79 -4.55 7.63
CA ARG A 37 -7.16 -5.73 8.40
C ARG A 37 -5.97 -6.65 8.49
N ALA A 38 -5.38 -6.69 9.68
CA ALA A 38 -4.26 -7.56 10.03
C ALA A 38 -2.99 -7.39 9.16
N ALA A 39 -2.86 -6.32 8.37
CA ALA A 39 -1.66 -6.09 7.56
C ALA A 39 -0.54 -5.46 8.40
N LEU A 40 -0.86 -4.45 9.22
CA LEU A 40 0.11 -3.86 10.17
C LEU A 40 0.75 -4.92 11.10
N ILE A 41 -0.07 -5.80 11.68
CA ILE A 41 0.42 -6.81 12.64
C ILE A 41 1.12 -8.00 11.97
N ALA A 42 0.99 -8.17 10.65
CA ALA A 42 1.72 -9.19 9.90
C ALA A 42 3.22 -8.84 9.76
N LEU A 43 3.59 -7.58 10.03
CA LEU A 43 4.98 -7.13 10.05
C LEU A 43 5.63 -7.31 11.44
N PRO A 44 6.96 -7.54 11.48
CA PRO A 44 7.75 -7.42 12.70
C PRO A 44 7.55 -6.04 13.35
N PRO A 45 7.58 -5.92 14.70
CA PRO A 45 7.35 -4.66 15.40
C PRO A 45 8.13 -3.45 14.86
N GLU A 46 9.39 -3.67 14.47
CA GLU A 46 10.30 -2.65 13.92
C GLU A 46 9.88 -2.14 12.53
N GLY A 47 9.15 -2.93 11.75
CA GLY A 47 8.68 -2.56 10.41
C GLY A 47 7.36 -1.77 10.42
N ARG A 48 6.64 -1.80 11.53
CA ARG A 48 5.30 -1.18 11.66
C ARG A 48 5.29 0.33 11.48
N PRO A 49 6.25 1.11 12.03
CA PRO A 49 6.28 2.56 11.80
C PRO A 49 6.45 2.91 10.32
N ARG A 50 7.35 2.22 9.60
CA ARG A 50 7.56 2.43 8.16
C ARG A 50 6.28 2.15 7.37
N TYR A 51 5.56 1.09 7.72
CA TYR A 51 4.29 0.74 7.10
C TYR A 51 3.20 1.77 7.36
N ALA A 52 3.06 2.23 8.61
CA ALA A 52 2.11 3.29 8.96
C ALA A 52 2.41 4.58 8.18
N SER A 53 3.67 5.01 8.08
CA SER A 53 4.05 6.17 7.26
C SER A 53 3.70 5.98 5.78
N ARG A 54 3.89 4.77 5.23
CA ARG A 54 3.50 4.46 3.86
C ARG A 54 1.99 4.55 3.67
N LEU A 55 1.18 4.00 4.56
CA LEU A 55 -0.28 4.15 4.52
C LEU A 55 -0.70 5.62 4.58
N LEU A 56 -0.16 6.39 5.52
CA LEU A 56 -0.47 7.81 5.66
C LEU A 56 -0.12 8.61 4.40
N SER A 57 0.97 8.27 3.69
CA SER A 57 1.33 8.93 2.43
C SER A 57 0.28 8.75 1.32
N LEU A 58 -0.52 7.69 1.39
CA LEU A 58 -1.55 7.35 0.42
C LEU A 58 -2.92 7.93 0.78
N LEU A 59 -3.07 8.57 1.94
CA LEU A 59 -4.32 9.25 2.29
C LEU A 59 -4.39 10.62 1.62
N ALA A 60 -5.59 10.97 1.15
CA ALA A 60 -5.89 12.34 0.75
C ALA A 60 -5.83 13.28 1.97
N PRO A 61 -5.48 14.57 1.79
CA PRO A 61 -5.46 15.57 2.86
C PRO A 61 -6.79 15.73 3.59
#